data_AF-A0A401GB12-F1
#
_entry.id   AF-A0A401GB12-F1
#
_cell.length_a   1.000
_cell.length_b   1.000
_cell.length_c   1.000
_cell.angle_alpha   90.00
_cell.angle_beta   90.00
_cell.angle_gamma   90.00
#
_symmetry.space_group_name_H-M   'P 1'
#
loop_
_entity.id
_entity.type
_entity.pdbx_description
1 polymer ?
#
loop_
_entity_poly.entity_id
_entity_poly.type
_entity_poly.pdbx_seq_one_letter_code
_entity_poly.pdbx_strand_id
1 'polypeptide(L)'
;MASSVGSALRKLLPAKLPPSLSSQPGNLYEVLSRYPQDGVGQRVYQTRWSAKGIEGCYWEVTRTKLKLEGTHGKAWGVLVWRGQRVSERDEQIRGGLKYRWAEGMSQARKFTTSPVSPPSLAS
;
A
#
# COMPACT_ATOMS: atom_id res chain seq x y z
N MET A 1 0.10 -4.56 -28.79
CA MET A 1 -1.37 -4.48 -28.87
C MET A 1 -1.92 -4.18 -27.48
N ALA A 2 -2.21 -2.92 -27.15
CA ALA A 2 -2.89 -2.60 -25.89
C ALA A 2 -4.31 -3.18 -25.95
N SER A 3 -4.69 -3.98 -24.95
CA SER A 3 -5.96 -4.73 -24.95
C SER A 3 -7.14 -3.78 -25.08
N SER A 4 -8.04 -4.06 -26.03
CA SER A 4 -9.30 -3.34 -26.26
C SER A 4 -10.15 -3.19 -24.99
N VAL A 5 -10.03 -4.16 -24.08
CA VAL A 5 -10.63 -4.18 -22.74
C VAL A 5 -10.17 -3.01 -21.87
N GLY A 6 -8.89 -2.64 -21.91
CA GLY A 6 -8.34 -1.55 -21.10
C GLY A 6 -8.89 -0.17 -21.47
N SER A 7 -9.19 0.04 -22.75
CA SER A 7 -9.79 1.28 -23.26
C SER A 7 -11.27 1.38 -22.88
N ALA A 8 -12.02 0.27 -22.98
CA ALA A 8 -13.42 0.21 -22.58
C ALA A 8 -13.62 0.42 -21.08
N LEU A 9 -12.79 -0.21 -20.23
CA LEU A 9 -12.84 -0.03 -18.78
C LEU A 9 -12.60 1.42 -18.37
N ARG A 10 -11.65 2.13 -19.00
CA ARG A 10 -11.39 3.55 -18.70
C ARG A 10 -12.58 4.47 -18.97
N LYS A 11 -13.45 4.11 -19.93
CA LYS A 11 -14.66 4.88 -20.24
C LYS A 11 -15.80 4.66 -19.24
N LEU A 12 -15.79 3.55 -18.53
CA LEU A 12 -16.82 3.17 -17.55
C LEU A 12 -16.43 3.54 -16.11
N LEU A 13 -15.15 3.81 -15.86
CA LEU A 13 -14.67 4.19 -14.53
C LEU A 13 -14.96 5.67 -14.25
N PRO A 14 -15.43 6.02 -13.05
CA PRO A 14 -15.61 7.40 -12.63
C PRO A 14 -14.26 8.14 -12.61
N ALA A 15 -14.28 9.45 -12.86
CA ALA A 15 -13.07 10.30 -12.88
C ALA A 15 -12.25 10.24 -11.57
N LYS A 16 -12.90 9.93 -10.44
CA LYS A 16 -12.25 9.51 -9.20
C LYS A 16 -12.62 8.05 -8.94
N LEU A 17 -11.61 7.18 -8.96
CA LEU A 17 -11.80 5.78 -8.59
C LEU A 17 -12.27 5.70 -7.13
N PRO A 18 -13.25 4.83 -6.82
CA PRO A 18 -13.62 4.58 -5.44
C PRO A 18 -12.38 4.05 -4.67
N PRO A 19 -12.25 4.36 -3.37
CA PRO A 19 -11.08 3.98 -2.59
C PRO A 19 -10.83 2.46 -2.60
N SER A 20 -11.89 1.65 -2.74
CA SER A 20 -11.83 0.19 -2.92
C SER A 20 -11.03 -0.27 -4.14
N LEU A 21 -10.95 0.53 -5.20
CA LEU A 21 -10.23 0.21 -6.45
C LEU A 21 -8.92 0.98 -6.63
N SER A 22 -8.52 1.75 -5.61
CA SER A 22 -7.31 2.56 -5.65
C SER A 22 -6.14 1.79 -5.04
N SER A 23 -4.98 1.76 -5.71
CA SER A 23 -3.70 1.32 -5.13
C SER A 23 -2.99 2.42 -4.34
N GLN A 24 -3.64 3.58 -4.15
CA GLN A 24 -3.01 4.74 -3.53
C GLN A 24 -2.84 4.57 -2.01
N PRO A 25 -1.74 5.07 -1.43
CA PRO A 25 -1.57 5.06 0.01
C PRO A 25 -2.64 5.89 0.72
N GLY A 26 -3.26 5.33 1.76
CA GLY A 26 -4.33 5.94 2.55
C GLY A 26 -4.11 5.77 4.05
N ASN A 27 -5.17 5.89 4.86
CA ASN A 27 -5.10 5.43 6.25
C ASN A 27 -5.10 3.88 6.31
N LEU A 28 -4.70 3.29 7.43
CA LEU A 28 -4.56 1.83 7.54
C LEU A 28 -5.85 1.09 7.19
N TYR A 29 -6.99 1.55 7.72
CA TYR A 29 -8.26 0.87 7.55
C TYR A 29 -8.79 1.00 6.12
N GLU A 30 -8.61 2.16 5.51
CA GLU A 30 -8.95 2.40 4.10
C GLU A 30 -8.13 1.53 3.14
N VAL A 31 -6.88 1.22 3.49
CA VAL A 31 -6.05 0.30 2.70
C VAL A 31 -6.57 -1.12 2.88
N LEU A 32 -6.84 -1.53 4.12
CA LEU A 32 -7.27 -2.90 4.43
C LEU A 32 -8.69 -3.22 3.91
N SER A 33 -9.60 -2.26 3.89
CA SER A 33 -10.99 -2.45 3.39
C SER A 33 -11.08 -2.73 1.89
N ARG A 34 -9.99 -2.59 1.14
CA ARG A 34 -9.92 -2.88 -0.30
C ARG A 34 -9.78 -4.37 -0.58
N TYR A 35 -9.36 -5.14 0.42
CA TYR A 35 -9.06 -6.55 0.29
C TYR A 35 -10.17 -7.40 0.91
N PRO A 36 -10.34 -8.65 0.45
CA PRO A 36 -11.20 -9.62 1.12
C PRO A 36 -10.83 -9.78 2.59
N GLN A 37 -11.83 -10.12 3.41
CA GLN A 37 -11.66 -10.32 4.86
C GLN A 37 -10.98 -9.12 5.54
N ASP A 38 -11.29 -7.90 5.10
CA ASP A 38 -10.76 -6.67 5.67
C ASP A 38 -9.23 -6.66 5.76
N GLY A 39 -8.55 -7.21 4.76
CA GLY A 39 -7.09 -7.19 4.65
C GLY A 39 -6.34 -8.17 5.55
N VAL A 40 -7.00 -9.20 6.09
CA VAL A 40 -6.30 -10.31 6.74
C VAL A 40 -5.39 -11.04 5.74
N GLY A 41 -4.16 -11.34 6.17
CA GLY A 41 -3.09 -11.91 5.35
C GLY A 41 -2.30 -10.88 4.54
N GLN A 42 -2.74 -9.62 4.49
CA GLN A 42 -2.05 -8.59 3.73
C GLN A 42 -0.83 -8.04 4.46
N ARG A 43 0.15 -7.61 3.67
CA ARG A 43 1.31 -6.87 4.17
C ARG A 43 1.07 -5.39 3.98
N VAL A 44 1.29 -4.61 5.02
CA VAL A 44 1.16 -3.16 4.98
C VAL A 44 2.30 -2.48 5.68
N TYR A 45 2.70 -1.32 5.20
CA TYR A 45 3.81 -0.56 5.77
C TYR A 45 3.49 0.92 5.85
N GLN A 46 4.14 1.62 6.77
CA GLN A 46 4.04 3.07 6.83
C GLN A 46 4.96 3.68 5.76
N THR A 47 4.42 4.53 4.89
CA THR A 47 5.18 5.13 3.78
C THR A 47 6.38 5.96 4.25
N ARG A 48 6.34 6.48 5.48
CA ARG A 48 7.48 7.17 6.12
C ARG A 48 8.70 6.27 6.34
N TRP A 49 8.56 4.96 6.42
CA TRP A 49 9.70 4.06 6.54
C TRP A 49 10.51 4.07 5.25
N SER A 50 9.83 3.99 4.09
CA SER A 50 10.44 4.20 2.78
C SER A 50 11.10 5.56 2.65
N ALA A 51 10.43 6.63 3.11
CA ALA A 51 10.98 7.99 3.05
C ALA A 51 12.27 8.13 3.89
N LYS A 52 12.43 7.31 4.93
CA LYS A 52 13.63 7.26 5.78
C LYS A 52 14.68 6.25 5.30
N GLY A 53 14.48 5.63 4.13
CA GLY A 53 15.39 4.57 3.64
C GLY A 53 15.41 3.32 4.51
N ILE A 54 14.36 3.10 5.31
CA ILE A 54 14.22 1.88 6.11
C ILE A 54 13.53 0.84 5.22
N GLU A 55 14.28 -0.17 4.81
CA GLU A 55 13.79 -1.22 3.91
C GLU A 55 13.35 -2.48 4.65
N GLY A 56 12.48 -3.27 4.02
CA GLY A 56 12.07 -4.59 4.50
C GLY A 56 11.23 -4.55 5.76
N CYS A 57 10.58 -3.43 6.07
CA CYS A 57 9.67 -3.29 7.20
C CYS A 57 8.22 -3.33 6.74
N TYR A 58 7.41 -4.15 7.40
CA TYR A 58 5.97 -4.27 7.18
C TYR A 58 5.30 -4.91 8.39
N TRP A 59 3.99 -4.72 8.48
CA TRP A 59 3.11 -5.51 9.30
C TRP A 59 2.45 -6.57 8.43
N GLU A 60 2.46 -7.82 8.90
CA GLU A 60 1.60 -8.87 8.36
C GLU A 60 0.30 -8.87 9.16
N VAL A 61 -0.81 -8.52 8.51
CA VAL A 61 -2.11 -8.35 9.17
C VAL A 61 -2.72 -9.71 9.43
N THR A 62 -3.04 -9.98 10.69
CA THR A 62 -3.62 -11.27 11.10
C THR A 62 -5.09 -11.16 11.46
N ARG A 63 -5.52 -10.01 11.98
CA ARG A 63 -6.92 -9.76 12.36
C ARG A 63 -7.29 -8.30 12.17
N THR A 64 -8.55 -8.07 11.84
CA THR A 64 -9.12 -6.72 11.69
C THR A 64 -10.51 -6.66 12.28
N LYS A 65 -10.88 -5.45 12.72
CA LYS A 65 -12.23 -5.06 13.14
C LYS A 65 -12.49 -3.68 12.59
N LEU A 66 -12.92 -3.63 11.33
CA LEU A 66 -13.24 -2.38 10.65
C LEU A 66 -14.62 -1.87 11.07
N LYS A 67 -14.79 -0.55 10.98
CA LYS A 67 -16.03 0.17 11.29
C LYS A 67 -16.17 1.35 10.32
N LEU A 68 -17.38 1.91 10.24
CA LEU A 68 -17.66 3.09 9.41
C LEU A 68 -17.18 2.88 7.97
N GLU A 69 -17.64 1.80 7.33
CA GLU A 69 -17.29 1.46 5.95
C GLU A 69 -15.77 1.37 5.69
N GLY A 70 -15.01 0.87 6.66
CA GLY A 70 -13.56 0.68 6.52
C GLY A 70 -12.73 1.95 6.69
N THR A 71 -13.32 3.07 7.13
CA THR A 71 -12.54 4.30 7.41
C THR A 71 -11.87 4.26 8.78
N HIS A 72 -12.41 3.46 9.70
CA HIS A 72 -11.97 3.35 11.09
C HIS A 72 -11.90 1.89 11.52
N GLY A 73 -11.26 1.62 12.66
CA GLY A 73 -11.27 0.27 13.22
C GLY A 73 -10.13 -0.02 14.17
N LYS A 74 -9.83 -1.31 14.27
CA LYS A 74 -8.63 -1.84 14.91
C LYS A 74 -8.06 -2.92 13.99
N ALA A 75 -6.74 -2.98 13.91
CA ALA A 75 -6.02 -4.02 13.20
C ALA A 75 -4.94 -4.59 14.12
N TRP A 76 -4.68 -5.88 13.95
CA TRP A 76 -3.61 -6.62 14.61
C TRP A 76 -2.75 -7.31 13.57
N GLY A 77 -1.50 -7.51 13.92
CA GLY A 77 -0.57 -8.18 13.05
C GLY A 77 0.75 -8.48 13.72
N VAL A 78 1.66 -9.01 12.92
CA VAL A 78 3.03 -9.30 13.29
C VAL A 78 3.94 -8.27 12.63
N LEU A 79 4.78 -7.60 13.42
CA LEU A 79 5.78 -6.69 12.87
C LEU A 79 6.97 -7.47 12.33
N VAL A 80 7.27 -7.25 11.06
CA VAL A 80 8.55 -7.60 10.44
C VAL A 80 9.34 -6.30 10.28
N TRP A 81 10.51 -6.25 10.91
CA TRP A 81 11.42 -5.12 10.86
C TRP A 81 12.71 -5.52 10.17
N ARG A 82 13.02 -4.89 9.04
CA ARG A 82 14.22 -5.18 8.23
C ARG A 82 14.37 -6.68 7.92
N GLY A 83 13.27 -7.33 7.57
CA GLY A 83 13.22 -8.76 7.27
C GLY A 83 13.19 -9.70 8.48
N GLN A 84 13.31 -9.18 9.71
CA GLN A 84 13.24 -9.99 10.94
C GLN A 84 11.87 -9.85 11.60
N ARG A 85 11.26 -10.97 11.98
CA ARG A 85 10.02 -10.96 12.76
C ARG A 85 10.33 -10.50 14.18
N VAL A 86 9.81 -9.34 14.55
CA VAL A 86 10.04 -8.72 15.87
C VAL A 86 8.92 -9.08 16.85
N SER A 87 7.69 -9.19 16.35
CA SER A 87 6.56 -9.59 17.18
C SER A 87 6.44 -11.12 17.23
N GLU A 88 6.58 -11.70 18.42
CA GLU A 88 6.32 -13.12 18.62
C GLU A 88 4.83 -13.43 18.45
N ARG A 89 3.96 -12.52 18.93
CA ARG A 89 2.51 -12.65 18.94
C ARG A 89 1.84 -11.56 18.13
N ASP A 90 0.56 -11.75 17.86
CA ASP A 90 -0.29 -10.70 17.31
C ASP A 90 -0.31 -9.46 18.21
N GLU A 91 0.10 -8.32 17.65
CA GLU A 91 0.09 -7.02 18.32
C GLU A 91 -0.86 -6.06 17.62
N GLN A 92 -1.42 -5.12 18.38
CA GLN A 92 -2.27 -4.09 17.80
C GLN A 92 -1.43 -3.09 16.99
N ILE A 93 -1.77 -2.92 15.71
CA ILE A 93 -1.12 -1.94 14.83
C ILE A 93 -1.54 -0.53 15.25
N ARG A 94 -0.58 0.26 15.74
CA ARG A 94 -0.81 1.63 16.22
C ARG A 94 -0.68 2.65 15.09
N GLY A 95 -1.34 3.80 15.27
CA GLY A 95 -1.24 4.92 14.33
C GLY A 95 -1.98 4.70 13.01
N GLY A 96 -3.02 3.85 12.99
CA GLY A 96 -3.79 3.53 11.79
C GLY A 96 -4.38 4.75 11.08
N LEU A 97 -4.91 5.72 11.84
CA LEU A 97 -5.43 7.00 11.30
C LEU A 97 -4.35 8.08 11.15
N LYS A 98 -3.24 7.97 11.89
CA LYS A 98 -2.22 9.02 11.98
C LYS A 98 -1.26 9.01 10.80
N TYR A 99 -0.89 7.83 10.34
CA TYR A 99 0.13 7.65 9.31
C TYR A 99 -0.49 7.28 7.97
N ARG A 100 0.25 7.55 6.90
CA ARG A 100 -0.07 7.01 5.58
C ARG A 100 0.49 5.60 5.47
N TRP A 101 -0.38 4.68 5.06
CA TRP A 101 -0.12 3.26 4.89
C TRP A 101 -0.23 2.88 3.42
N ALA A 102 0.53 1.88 3.01
CA ALA A 102 0.49 1.29 1.68
C ALA A 102 0.64 -0.24 1.79
N GLU A 103 0.17 -0.95 0.76
CA GLU A 103 0.35 -2.39 0.60
C GLU A 103 1.83 -2.74 0.35
N GLY A 104 2.27 -3.86 0.90
CA GLY A 104 3.58 -4.45 0.66
C GLY A 104 4.57 -4.16 1.78
N MET A 105 5.82 -3.88 1.40
CA MET A 105 6.93 -3.64 2.33
C MET A 105 7.63 -2.32 2.01
N SER A 106 8.24 -1.73 3.04
CA SER A 106 9.02 -0.51 2.82
C SER A 106 10.22 -0.79 1.92
N GLN A 107 10.37 0.05 0.89
CA GLN A 107 11.52 0.08 -0.01
C GLN A 107 12.20 1.44 0.13
N ALA A 108 13.53 1.51 0.10
CA ALA A 108 14.19 2.79 -0.07
C ALA A 108 13.87 3.28 -1.47
N ARG A 109 13.68 4.60 -1.60
CA ARG A 109 13.55 5.20 -2.92
C ARG A 109 14.86 4.96 -3.67
N LYS A 110 14.85 4.00 -4.59
CA LYS A 110 15.81 4.00 -5.69
C LYS A 110 15.40 5.21 -6.53
N PHE A 111 16.20 6.26 -6.51
CA PHE A 111 16.11 7.29 -7.54
C PHE A 111 16.46 6.57 -8.85
N THR A 112 15.47 5.98 -9.50
CA THR A 112 15.60 5.60 -10.89
C THR A 112 15.63 6.90 -11.66
N THR A 113 16.83 7.43 -11.86
CA THR A 113 17.15 8.28 -13.00
C THR A 113 16.72 7.46 -14.21
N SER A 114 15.51 7.71 -14.70
CA SER A 114 15.15 7.26 -16.05
C SER A 114 16.25 7.81 -16.96
N PRO A 115 16.90 6.98 -17.79
CA PRO A 115 17.86 7.52 -18.76
C PRO A 115 17.08 8.42 -19.70
N VAL A 116 17.25 9.74 -19.52
CA VAL A 116 16.78 10.74 -20.48
C VAL A 116 17.52 10.44 -21.76
N SER A 117 16.81 9.85 -22.73
CA SER A 117 17.38 9.57 -24.05
C SER A 117 17.75 10.92 -24.68
N PRO A 118 19.01 11.13 -25.11
CA PRO A 118 19.39 12.38 -25.75
C PRO A 118 18.62 12.54 -27.08
N PRO A 119 18.27 13.77 -27.47
CA PRO A 119 17.63 14.02 -28.76
C PRO A 119 18.58 13.63 -29.89
N SER A 120 18.12 12.73 -30.75
CA SER A 120 18.81 12.36 -31.99
C SER A 120 18.90 13.59 -32.89
N LEU A 121 20.10 14.11 -33.09
CA LEU A 121 20.42 15.07 -34.14
C LEU A 121 20.39 14.30 -35.47
N ALA A 122 19.33 14.50 -36.24
CA ALA A 122 19.30 14.12 -37.66
C ALA A 122 20.15 15.13 -38.45
N SER A 123 21.09 14.61 -39.25
CA SER A 123 21.85 15.35 -40.25
C SER A 123 21.15 15.32 -41.60
#